data_AF-A0A3Q3WJ93-F1
#
_entry.id   AF-A0A3Q3WJ93-F1
#
_cell.length_a   1.000
_cell.length_b   1.000
_cell.length_c   1.000
_cell.angle_alpha   90.00
_cell.angle_beta   90.00
_cell.angle_gamma   90.00
#
_symmetry.space_group_name_H-M   'P 1'
#
loop_
_entity.id
_entity.type
_entity.pdbx_description
1 polymer ?
#
loop_
_entity_poly.entity_id
_entity_poly.type
_entity_poly.pdbx_seq_one_letter_code
_entity_poly.pdbx_strand_id
1 'polypeptide(L)'
;MLHHYSDVLGYLDLHNAAPADLVLQECELMVGCLSCSQESPLQNLSYGQSKEFNCEQCHSKLSILAESTRFQYIPPRANKTGQSSYPAVQKGKPLPEKGACKHYKHSHRWLRFPCCGRMYPCDVCHDEDQDHPMELATRMICGYCAKEQPYANGKPCISCGNMMTRGTRTSHWEGGLGCRNKAKMSRNDRHKYANTNKTVSRKAAIQKK
;
A
#
# COMPACT_ATOMS: atom_id res chain seq x y z
N MET A 1 -13.60 -6.92 -2.53
CA MET A 1 -12.44 -7.62 -1.94
C MET A 1 -12.79 -7.83 -0.49
N LEU A 2 -13.01 -9.08 -0.09
CA LEU A 2 -13.23 -9.43 1.31
C LEU A 2 -11.89 -9.31 2.06
N HIS A 3 -11.90 -8.75 3.26
CA HIS A 3 -10.70 -8.61 4.10
C HIS A 3 -11.06 -9.09 5.51
N HIS A 4 -10.06 -9.47 6.32
CA HIS A 4 -10.28 -9.88 7.71
C HIS A 4 -11.04 -8.85 8.58
N TYR A 5 -11.11 -7.59 8.15
CA TYR A 5 -11.81 -6.52 8.86
C TYR A 5 -13.08 -6.03 8.15
N SER A 6 -13.57 -6.78 7.15
CA SER A 6 -14.77 -6.46 6.39
C SER A 6 -15.45 -7.75 5.96
N ASP A 7 -16.64 -7.98 6.50
CA ASP A 7 -17.55 -9.07 6.15
C ASP A 7 -18.39 -8.79 4.89
N VAL A 8 -18.30 -7.58 4.33
CA VAL A 8 -19.01 -7.21 3.08
C VAL A 8 -18.25 -7.71 1.85
N LEU A 9 -18.84 -8.66 1.12
CA LEU A 9 -18.29 -9.19 -0.13
C LEU A 9 -18.35 -8.17 -1.29
N GLY A 10 -19.49 -7.47 -1.42
CA GLY A 10 -19.74 -6.50 -2.48
C GLY A 10 -21.19 -6.01 -2.53
N TYR A 11 -21.52 -5.28 -3.60
CA TYR A 11 -22.86 -4.77 -3.88
C TYR A 11 -23.38 -5.38 -5.18
N LEU A 12 -24.69 -5.61 -5.26
CA LEU A 12 -25.37 -6.13 -6.43
C LEU A 12 -26.42 -5.10 -6.88
N ASP A 13 -26.24 -4.56 -8.09
CA ASP A 13 -27.26 -3.73 -8.75
C ASP A 13 -28.10 -4.65 -9.64
N LEU A 14 -29.32 -4.98 -9.18
CA LEU A 14 -30.21 -5.93 -9.84
C LEU A 14 -31.41 -5.20 -10.45
N HIS A 15 -31.79 -5.60 -11.66
CA HIS A 15 -33.01 -5.15 -12.33
C HIS A 15 -33.96 -6.34 -12.51
N ASN A 16 -35.16 -6.26 -11.94
CA ASN A 16 -36.19 -7.32 -12.00
C ASN A 16 -35.68 -8.72 -11.58
N ALA A 17 -34.72 -8.78 -10.66
CA ALA A 17 -34.18 -10.02 -10.11
C ALA A 17 -33.93 -9.86 -8.61
N ALA A 18 -34.03 -10.96 -7.87
CA ALA A 18 -33.67 -11.03 -6.46
C ALA A 18 -32.57 -12.09 -6.28
N PRO A 19 -31.56 -11.84 -5.44
CA PRO A 19 -30.54 -12.84 -5.16
C PRO A 19 -31.17 -13.93 -4.29
N ALA A 20 -30.99 -15.19 -4.67
CA ALA A 20 -31.53 -16.34 -3.95
C ALA A 20 -30.48 -17.02 -3.07
N ASP A 21 -29.31 -17.33 -3.63
CA ASP A 21 -28.23 -18.03 -2.94
C ASP A 21 -26.84 -17.64 -3.49
N LEU A 22 -25.79 -17.85 -2.70
CA LEU A 22 -24.39 -17.76 -3.11
C LEU A 22 -23.72 -19.11 -2.88
N VAL A 23 -23.58 -19.91 -3.94
CA VAL A 23 -22.97 -21.24 -3.87
C VAL A 23 -21.44 -21.10 -3.93
N LEU A 24 -20.78 -21.10 -2.77
CA LEU A 24 -19.31 -20.91 -2.67
C LEU A 24 -18.49 -21.98 -3.40
N GLN A 25 -19.04 -23.20 -3.56
CA GLN A 25 -18.36 -24.29 -4.26
C GLN A 25 -18.24 -24.02 -5.76
N GLU A 26 -19.18 -23.27 -6.35
CA GLU A 26 -19.19 -22.89 -7.76
C GLU A 26 -18.46 -21.56 -8.01
N CYS A 27 -17.96 -20.91 -6.97
CA CYS A 27 -17.24 -19.66 -7.08
C CYS A 27 -15.76 -19.89 -7.42
N GLU A 28 -15.24 -19.17 -8.42
CA GLU A 28 -13.82 -19.00 -8.63
C GLU A 28 -13.32 -17.83 -7.76
N LEU A 29 -12.77 -18.17 -6.59
CA LEU A 29 -12.27 -17.17 -5.65
C LEU A 29 -10.77 -16.97 -5.84
N MET A 30 -10.31 -15.74 -5.65
CA MET A 30 -8.87 -15.43 -5.56
C MET A 30 -8.57 -15.01 -4.12
N VAL A 31 -7.65 -15.72 -3.47
CA VAL A 31 -7.20 -15.37 -2.12
C VAL A 31 -5.84 -14.68 -2.19
N GLY A 32 -5.65 -13.64 -1.37
CA GLY A 32 -4.36 -12.99 -1.20
C GLY A 32 -3.69 -13.43 0.11
N CYS A 33 -2.43 -13.86 0.05
CA CYS A 33 -1.62 -14.06 1.25
C CYS A 33 -1.29 -12.70 1.87
N LEU A 34 -1.64 -12.48 3.14
CA LEU A 34 -1.33 -11.20 3.78
C LEU A 34 0.18 -11.03 4.06
N SER A 35 0.94 -12.11 4.20
CA SER A 35 2.40 -12.03 4.45
C SER A 35 3.18 -11.54 3.22
N CYS A 36 2.98 -12.16 2.05
CA CYS A 36 3.75 -11.83 0.84
C CYS A 36 2.95 -11.06 -0.22
N SER A 37 1.63 -10.92 -0.05
CA SER A 37 0.72 -10.27 -1.02
C SER A 37 0.65 -10.93 -2.40
N GLN A 38 1.05 -12.20 -2.49
CA GLN A 38 0.74 -13.04 -3.64
C GLN A 38 -0.72 -13.48 -3.61
N GLU A 39 -1.35 -13.47 -4.78
CA GLU A 39 -2.72 -13.95 -4.99
C GLU A 39 -2.67 -15.35 -5.62
N SER A 40 -3.58 -16.24 -5.20
CA SER A 40 -3.73 -17.60 -5.73
C SER A 40 -5.22 -17.96 -5.85
N PRO A 41 -5.60 -18.80 -6.82
CA PRO A 41 -6.97 -19.29 -6.93
C PRO A 41 -7.33 -20.16 -5.72
N LEU A 42 -8.59 -20.11 -5.33
CA LEU A 42 -9.21 -20.92 -4.30
C LEU A 42 -10.53 -21.46 -4.85
N GLN A 43 -10.64 -22.78 -4.89
CA GLN A 43 -11.84 -23.50 -5.32
C GLN A 43 -12.42 -24.28 -4.13
N ASN A 44 -13.63 -24.84 -4.26
CA ASN A 44 -14.20 -25.77 -3.29
C ASN A 44 -14.21 -25.20 -1.86
N LEU A 45 -14.69 -23.96 -1.70
CA LEU A 45 -14.98 -23.38 -0.38
C LEU A 45 -16.42 -23.76 -0.01
N SER A 46 -16.61 -24.28 1.20
CA SER A 46 -17.92 -24.70 1.71
C SER A 46 -18.28 -23.88 2.94
N TYR A 47 -19.57 -23.62 3.13
CA TYR A 47 -20.02 -22.98 4.36
C TYR A 47 -19.75 -23.86 5.59
N GLY A 48 -19.40 -23.22 6.71
CA GLY A 48 -19.19 -23.89 8.00
C GLY A 48 -17.94 -24.77 8.09
N GLN A 49 -17.12 -24.84 7.04
CA GLN A 49 -15.87 -25.61 7.02
C GLN A 49 -14.68 -24.68 6.88
N SER A 50 -13.73 -24.77 7.81
CA SER A 50 -12.45 -24.05 7.70
C SER A 50 -11.59 -24.71 6.63
N LYS A 51 -11.16 -23.91 5.65
CA LYS A 51 -10.23 -24.33 4.62
C LYS A 51 -8.83 -23.81 4.94
N GLU A 52 -7.94 -24.72 5.33
CA GLU A 52 -6.54 -24.42 5.62
C GLU A 52 -5.63 -24.82 4.45
N PHE A 53 -4.66 -23.97 4.13
CA PHE A 53 -3.65 -24.21 3.10
C PHE A 53 -2.44 -23.32 3.34
N ASN A 54 -1.33 -23.60 2.66
CA ASN A 54 -0.13 -22.77 2.78
C ASN A 54 0.01 -21.88 1.54
N CYS A 55 0.51 -20.67 1.72
CA CYS A 55 0.86 -19.80 0.60
C CYS A 55 1.97 -20.46 -0.25
N GLU A 56 1.77 -20.53 -1.57
CA GLU A 56 2.72 -21.13 -2.50
C GLU A 56 4.07 -20.38 -2.61
N GLN A 57 4.12 -19.13 -2.15
CA GLN A 57 5.33 -18.29 -2.26
C GLN A 57 6.12 -18.16 -0.95
N CYS A 58 5.44 -18.06 0.19
CA CYS A 58 6.11 -17.82 1.48
C CYS A 58 5.82 -18.89 2.52
N HIS A 59 5.03 -19.91 2.17
CA HIS A 59 4.64 -21.02 3.04
C HIS A 59 3.94 -20.63 4.35
N SER A 60 3.52 -19.37 4.50
CA SER A 60 2.68 -18.94 5.61
C SER A 60 1.36 -19.72 5.58
N LYS A 61 0.93 -20.22 6.74
CA LYS A 61 -0.36 -20.89 6.90
C LYS A 61 -1.49 -19.89 6.71
N LEU A 62 -2.45 -20.25 5.86
CA LEU A 62 -3.66 -19.50 5.55
C LEU A 62 -4.87 -20.33 5.99
N SER A 63 -5.92 -19.65 6.43
CA SER A 63 -7.19 -20.27 6.81
C SER A 63 -8.33 -19.35 6.43
N ILE A 64 -9.39 -19.92 5.87
CA ILE A 64 -10.61 -19.21 5.47
C ILE A 64 -11.81 -20.01 5.98
N LEU A 65 -12.70 -19.32 6.69
CA LEU A 65 -13.99 -19.83 7.10
C LEU A 65 -15.07 -18.85 6.63
N ALA A 66 -16.06 -19.36 5.91
CA ALA A 66 -17.29 -18.64 5.63
C ALA A 66 -18.43 -19.38 6.34
N GLU A 67 -19.07 -18.74 7.32
CA GLU A 67 -20.14 -19.39 8.08
C GLU A 67 -21.48 -19.34 7.33
N SER A 68 -21.82 -18.18 6.77
CA SER A 68 -23.03 -17.97 5.98
C SER A 68 -22.87 -16.72 5.10
N THR A 69 -23.72 -16.62 4.08
CA THR A 69 -23.89 -15.39 3.30
C THR A 69 -25.30 -14.85 3.51
N ARG A 70 -25.43 -13.53 3.59
CA ARG A 70 -26.72 -12.85 3.69
C ARG A 70 -26.82 -11.77 2.63
N PHE A 71 -27.97 -11.71 1.97
CA PHE A 71 -28.31 -10.61 1.07
C PHE A 71 -29.10 -9.56 1.83
N GLN A 72 -28.56 -8.36 1.93
CA GLN A 72 -29.22 -7.23 2.56
C GLN A 72 -29.71 -6.26 1.48
N TYR A 73 -31.03 -6.04 1.42
CA TYR A 73 -31.58 -5.01 0.55
C TYR A 73 -31.19 -3.61 1.07
N ILE A 74 -30.53 -2.83 0.22
CA ILE A 74 -30.17 -1.45 0.51
C ILE A 74 -31.15 -0.56 -0.27
N PRO A 75 -32.12 0.08 0.41
CA PRO A 75 -33.03 0.98 -0.26
C PRO A 75 -32.25 2.16 -0.87
N PRO A 76 -32.67 2.70 -2.03
CA PRO A 76 -32.08 3.91 -2.58
C PRO A 76 -32.18 5.03 -1.53
N ARG A 77 -31.05 5.42 -0.94
CA ARG A 77 -31.04 6.51 0.05
C ARG A 77 -31.27 7.83 -0.69
N ALA A 78 -32.35 8.53 -0.38
CA ALA A 78 -32.42 9.98 -0.59
C ALA A 78 -31.33 10.62 0.29
N ASN A 79 -30.22 11.03 -0.33
CA ASN A 79 -29.14 11.86 0.20
C ASN A 79 -29.15 12.08 1.72
N LYS A 80 -28.76 11.05 2.49
CA LYS A 80 -28.23 11.26 3.84
C LYS A 80 -26.75 10.96 3.77
N THR A 81 -25.98 12.05 3.87
CA THR A 81 -24.52 12.14 3.96
C THR A 81 -24.01 11.32 5.15
N GLY A 82 -23.94 10.01 4.93
CA GLY A 82 -23.15 9.05 5.69
C GLY A 82 -22.46 8.14 4.69
N GLN A 83 -21.87 8.74 3.65
CA GLN A 83 -20.92 8.05 2.79
C GLN A 83 -19.74 7.69 3.70
N SER A 84 -19.39 6.41 3.74
CA SER A 84 -17.98 6.06 3.94
C SER A 84 -17.19 6.96 2.97
N SER A 85 -16.47 7.93 3.53
CA SER A 85 -15.94 9.11 2.82
C SER A 85 -14.81 8.76 1.85
N TYR A 86 -14.50 7.48 1.70
CA TYR A 86 -13.41 6.99 0.88
C TYR A 86 -13.96 6.19 -0.31
N PRO A 87 -13.71 6.65 -1.56
CA PRO A 87 -14.15 5.94 -2.74
C PRO A 87 -13.60 4.51 -2.74
N ALA A 88 -14.41 3.56 -3.24
CA ALA A 88 -14.03 2.16 -3.33
C ALA A 88 -12.68 2.03 -4.03
N VAL A 89 -11.68 1.50 -3.31
CA VAL A 89 -10.32 1.30 -3.81
C VAL A 89 -10.36 0.32 -4.98
N GLN A 90 -10.26 0.84 -6.21
CA GLN A 90 -10.25 0.02 -7.43
C GLN A 90 -8.81 -0.34 -7.78
N LYS A 91 -8.44 -1.62 -7.65
CA LYS A 91 -7.13 -2.13 -8.07
C LYS A 91 -6.79 -1.67 -9.49
N GLY A 92 -5.55 -1.24 -9.70
CA GLY A 92 -5.03 -0.76 -10.98
C GLY A 92 -5.28 0.72 -11.26
N LYS A 93 -6.19 1.38 -10.54
CA LYS A 93 -6.44 2.82 -10.69
C LYS A 93 -5.78 3.63 -9.57
N PRO A 94 -5.36 4.88 -9.83
CA PRO A 94 -4.83 5.74 -8.79
C PRO A 94 -5.92 6.11 -7.77
N LEU A 95 -5.51 6.25 -6.51
CA LEU A 95 -6.34 6.82 -5.46
C LEU A 95 -6.57 8.33 -5.71
N PRO A 96 -7.60 8.94 -5.09
CA PRO A 96 -7.76 10.39 -5.07
C PRO A 96 -6.47 11.08 -4.65
N GLU A 97 -6.07 12.14 -5.37
CA GLU A 97 -4.80 12.86 -5.17
C GLU A 97 -3.56 11.94 -5.12
N LYS A 98 -3.62 10.77 -5.77
CA LYS A 98 -2.60 9.72 -5.70
C LYS A 98 -2.28 9.31 -4.26
N GLY A 99 -3.28 9.34 -3.38
CA GLY A 99 -3.18 8.97 -1.98
C GLY A 99 -2.55 10.02 -1.05
N ALA A 100 -2.30 11.23 -1.53
CA ALA A 100 -1.84 12.33 -0.70
C ALA A 100 -2.97 12.90 0.18
N CYS A 101 -2.58 13.64 1.23
CA CYS A 101 -3.51 14.37 2.08
C CYS A 101 -2.93 15.73 2.49
N LYS A 102 -3.75 16.53 3.18
CA LYS A 102 -3.37 17.86 3.69
C LYS A 102 -2.16 17.80 4.64
N HIS A 103 -2.04 16.74 5.45
CA HIS A 103 -0.95 16.56 6.42
C HIS A 103 0.36 16.12 5.76
N TYR A 104 0.28 15.20 4.79
CA TYR A 104 1.45 14.62 4.12
C TYR A 104 1.35 14.68 2.59
N LYS A 105 1.62 15.86 2.03
CA LYS A 105 1.56 16.14 0.58
C LYS A 105 2.52 15.31 -0.29
N HIS A 106 3.55 14.72 0.33
CA HIS A 106 4.57 13.89 -0.35
C HIS A 106 4.45 12.40 -0.04
N SER A 107 3.39 12.00 0.66
CA SER A 107 3.07 10.60 0.89
C SER A 107 1.98 10.20 -0.10
N HIS A 108 2.25 9.17 -0.89
CA HIS A 108 1.34 8.57 -1.85
C HIS A 108 1.00 7.14 -1.42
N ARG A 109 0.89 6.92 -0.11
CA ARG A 109 0.45 5.66 0.49
C ARG A 109 -0.77 5.93 1.36
N TRP A 110 -1.75 5.05 1.29
CA TRP A 110 -2.71 4.91 2.37
C TRP A 110 -2.25 3.78 3.29
N LEU A 111 -2.61 3.86 4.56
CA LEU A 111 -2.30 2.91 5.61
C LEU A 111 -3.58 2.19 6.00
N ARG A 112 -3.52 0.87 6.11
CA ARG A 112 -4.61 0.08 6.68
C ARG A 112 -4.33 -0.12 8.16
N PHE A 113 -5.18 0.43 9.00
CA PHE A 113 -5.01 0.42 10.45
C PHE A 113 -5.65 -0.85 11.04
N PRO A 114 -4.90 -1.71 11.77
CA PRO A 114 -5.44 -2.94 12.35
C PRO A 114 -6.56 -2.71 13.37
N CYS A 115 -6.52 -1.61 14.12
CA CYS A 115 -7.50 -1.28 15.15
C CYS A 115 -8.96 -1.24 14.65
N CYS A 116 -9.20 -0.83 13.40
CA CYS A 116 -10.54 -0.73 12.84
C CYS A 116 -10.66 -1.27 11.41
N GLY A 117 -9.55 -1.71 10.81
CA GLY A 117 -9.46 -2.20 9.44
C GLY A 117 -9.63 -1.14 8.36
N ARG A 118 -9.88 0.12 8.73
CA ARG A 118 -10.09 1.24 7.81
C ARG A 118 -8.77 1.71 7.19
N MET A 119 -8.91 2.46 6.10
CA MET A 119 -7.78 2.92 5.29
C MET A 119 -7.74 4.45 5.34
N TYR A 120 -6.60 5.02 5.75
CA TYR A 120 -6.41 6.47 5.77
C TYR A 120 -5.09 6.85 5.12
N PRO A 121 -4.95 8.04 4.53
CA PRO A 121 -3.69 8.52 3.97
C PRO A 121 -2.58 8.68 5.01
N CYS A 122 -2.94 8.89 6.27
CA CYS A 122 -2.00 8.95 7.39
C CYS A 122 -2.68 8.69 8.73
N ASP A 123 -1.86 8.61 9.78
CA ASP A 123 -2.24 8.55 11.19
C ASP A 123 -3.10 9.76 11.61
N VAL A 124 -2.70 10.98 11.26
CA VAL A 124 -3.48 12.17 11.65
C VAL A 124 -4.88 12.17 11.04
N CYS A 125 -5.02 11.72 9.79
CA CYS A 125 -6.34 11.55 9.17
C CYS A 125 -7.19 10.46 9.84
N HIS A 126 -6.56 9.42 10.40
CA HIS A 126 -7.27 8.40 11.16
C HIS A 126 -7.79 9.00 12.47
N ASP A 127 -6.92 9.67 13.23
CA ASP A 127 -7.26 10.22 14.55
C ASP A 127 -8.26 11.38 14.47
N GLU A 128 -8.31 12.10 13.34
CA GLU A 128 -9.35 13.12 13.07
C GLU A 128 -10.74 12.51 12.81
N ASP A 129 -10.83 11.26 12.36
CA ASP A 129 -12.08 10.60 11.95
C ASP A 129 -12.57 9.51 12.91
N GLN A 130 -11.68 8.96 13.75
CA GLN A 130 -11.97 7.83 14.64
C GLN A 130 -11.75 8.18 16.11
N ASP A 131 -12.69 7.77 16.98
CA ASP A 131 -12.66 8.03 18.43
C ASP A 131 -11.85 6.99 19.23
N HIS A 132 -10.84 6.37 18.62
CA HIS A 132 -10.01 5.36 19.27
C HIS A 132 -8.52 5.53 18.91
N PRO A 133 -7.60 5.09 19.78
CA PRO A 133 -6.18 5.17 19.47
C PRO A 133 -5.84 4.32 18.25
N MET A 134 -4.91 4.83 17.47
CA MET A 134 -4.36 4.16 16.31
C MET A 134 -3.38 3.05 16.71
N GLU A 135 -3.52 1.89 16.07
CA GLU A 135 -2.50 0.84 16.06
C GLU A 135 -1.64 0.94 14.79
N LEU A 136 -0.34 0.69 14.91
CA LEU A 136 0.58 0.83 13.78
C LEU A 136 0.19 -0.06 12.59
N ALA A 137 0.07 0.56 11.42
CA ALA A 137 -0.30 -0.12 10.19
C ALA A 137 0.76 -1.14 9.74
N THR A 138 0.34 -2.39 9.58
CA THR A 138 1.17 -3.48 9.04
C THR A 138 1.06 -3.59 7.52
N ARG A 139 0.11 -2.89 6.90
CA ARG A 139 -0.15 -2.87 5.46
C ARG A 139 -0.29 -1.46 4.92
N MET A 140 0.05 -1.28 3.65
CA MET A 140 -0.11 -0.02 2.93
C MET A 140 -0.71 -0.24 1.53
N ILE A 141 -1.38 0.77 1.02
CA ILE A 141 -2.02 0.78 -0.29
C ILE A 141 -1.33 1.83 -1.15
N CYS A 142 -0.91 1.41 -2.35
CA CYS A 142 -0.25 2.29 -3.29
C CYS A 142 -1.21 3.34 -3.84
N GLY A 143 -0.88 4.62 -3.70
CA GLY A 143 -1.69 5.71 -4.25
C GLY A 143 -1.74 5.78 -5.77
N TYR A 144 -0.83 5.11 -6.48
CA TYR A 144 -0.77 5.15 -7.95
C TYR A 144 -1.55 4.03 -8.65
N CYS A 145 -1.63 2.86 -8.03
CA CYS A 145 -2.30 1.69 -8.62
C CYS A 145 -3.24 0.97 -7.66
N ALA A 146 -3.50 1.54 -6.48
CA ALA A 146 -4.39 0.97 -5.46
C ALA A 146 -4.03 -0.47 -5.02
N LYS A 147 -2.80 -0.95 -5.29
CA LYS A 147 -2.35 -2.26 -4.82
C LYS A 147 -2.07 -2.19 -3.32
N GLU A 148 -2.73 -3.06 -2.58
CA GLU A 148 -2.43 -3.32 -1.18
C GLU A 148 -1.25 -4.28 -1.04
N GLN A 149 -0.31 -3.97 -0.14
CA GLN A 149 0.95 -4.69 0.06
C GLN A 149 1.41 -4.55 1.52
N PRO A 150 2.40 -5.35 1.98
CA PRO A 150 2.93 -5.22 3.32
C PRO A 150 3.55 -3.84 3.51
N TYR A 151 3.47 -3.29 4.72
CA TYR A 151 4.09 -2.01 5.01
C TYR A 151 5.61 -2.11 4.80
N ALA A 152 6.14 -1.23 3.96
CA ALA A 152 7.56 -1.15 3.69
C ALA A 152 7.95 0.31 3.46
N ASN A 153 8.83 0.84 4.30
CA ASN A 153 9.36 2.18 4.10
C ASN A 153 10.52 2.15 3.10
N GLY A 154 10.57 3.11 2.18
CA GLY A 154 11.68 3.27 1.23
C GLY A 154 11.76 2.23 0.12
N LYS A 155 10.77 1.33 -0.01
CA LYS A 155 10.66 0.38 -1.13
C LYS A 155 9.59 0.84 -2.14
N PRO A 156 9.79 0.60 -3.43
CA PRO A 156 8.77 0.87 -4.44
C PRO A 156 7.57 -0.07 -4.28
N CYS A 157 6.44 0.30 -4.87
CA CYS A 157 5.29 -0.59 -4.94
C CYS A 157 5.63 -1.88 -5.71
N ILE A 158 5.26 -3.03 -5.16
CA ILE A 158 5.52 -4.35 -5.75
C ILE A 158 4.81 -4.57 -7.09
N SER A 159 3.74 -3.80 -7.37
CA SER A 159 2.93 -3.96 -8.58
C SER A 159 3.28 -2.97 -9.68
N CYS A 160 3.43 -1.68 -9.37
CA CYS A 160 3.68 -0.64 -10.39
C CYS A 160 5.08 -0.02 -10.33
N GLY A 161 5.92 -0.40 -9.36
CA GLY A 161 7.29 0.13 -9.21
C GLY A 161 7.38 1.59 -8.72
N ASN A 162 6.27 2.30 -8.55
CA ASN A 162 6.30 3.70 -8.09
C ASN A 162 6.69 3.81 -6.61
N MET A 163 7.46 4.86 -6.29
CA MET A 163 7.79 5.22 -4.91
C MET A 163 6.63 5.97 -4.26
N MET A 164 6.12 5.45 -3.15
CA MET A 164 5.00 6.05 -2.41
C MET A 164 5.45 7.04 -1.33
N THR A 165 6.73 7.06 -0.99
CA THR A 165 7.33 8.07 -0.12
C THR A 165 8.49 8.72 -0.85
N ARG A 166 8.88 9.91 -0.39
CA ARG A 166 10.12 10.54 -0.85
C ARG A 166 11.26 9.57 -0.53
N GLY A 167 11.81 8.95 -1.57
CA GLY A 167 12.87 7.95 -1.39
C GLY A 167 14.04 8.54 -0.61
N THR A 168 14.79 7.69 0.07
CA THR A 168 16.01 8.01 0.83
C THR A 168 17.17 8.43 -0.09
N ARG A 169 16.90 9.23 -1.12
CA ARG A 169 17.91 9.98 -1.85
C ARG A 169 18.28 11.15 -0.94
N THR A 170 19.23 10.91 -0.04
CA THR A 170 19.99 12.03 0.51
C THR A 170 20.53 12.79 -0.70
N SER A 171 20.24 14.08 -0.79
CA SER A 171 20.54 14.93 -1.95
C SER A 171 22.01 14.85 -2.40
N HIS A 172 22.90 14.47 -1.48
CA HIS A 172 24.34 14.53 -1.65
C HIS A 172 25.02 13.17 -1.76
N TRP A 173 24.35 12.04 -1.51
CA TRP A 173 25.00 10.70 -1.53
C TRP A 173 24.40 9.80 -2.60
N GLU A 174 25.22 8.89 -3.12
CA GLU A 174 24.84 7.90 -4.12
C GLU A 174 23.99 6.77 -3.52
N GLY A 175 22.83 7.13 -2.98
CA GLY A 175 21.82 6.15 -2.57
C GLY A 175 22.29 5.13 -1.53
N GLY A 176 23.20 5.52 -0.63
CA GLY A 176 23.68 4.66 0.47
C GLY A 176 25.04 4.00 0.24
N LEU A 177 25.70 4.21 -0.90
CA LEU A 177 27.05 3.67 -1.20
C LEU A 177 28.20 4.43 -0.52
N GLY A 178 27.93 5.39 0.38
CA GLY A 178 28.97 6.13 1.09
C GLY A 178 29.80 7.10 0.24
N CYS A 179 29.52 7.25 -1.07
CA CYS A 179 30.15 8.23 -1.95
C CYS A 179 29.22 9.43 -2.23
N ARG A 180 29.79 10.66 -2.21
CA ARG A 180 29.03 11.89 -2.49
C ARG A 180 28.82 12.06 -4.01
N ASN A 181 27.58 12.26 -4.45
CA ASN A 181 27.28 12.46 -5.87
C ASN A 181 27.52 13.92 -6.28
N LYS A 182 28.65 14.20 -6.95
CA LYS A 182 29.02 15.56 -7.40
C LYS A 182 28.00 16.22 -8.33
N ALA A 183 27.24 15.47 -9.13
CA ALA A 183 26.24 16.01 -10.05
C ALA A 183 25.03 16.60 -9.30
N LYS A 184 24.69 16.03 -8.14
CA LYS A 184 23.56 16.48 -7.30
C LYS A 184 23.95 17.50 -6.23
N MET A 185 25.25 17.71 -6.00
CA MET A 185 25.73 18.73 -5.05
C MET A 185 25.46 20.15 -5.58
N SER A 186 25.12 21.07 -4.67
CA SER A 186 25.01 22.50 -4.99
C SER A 186 26.32 23.02 -5.57
N ARG A 187 26.24 23.94 -6.53
CA ARG A 187 27.42 24.57 -7.13
C ARG A 187 28.26 25.34 -6.09
N ASN A 188 27.63 25.80 -5.01
CA ASN A 188 28.27 26.53 -3.92
C ASN A 188 28.77 25.63 -2.78
N ASP A 189 28.62 24.30 -2.91
CA ASP A 189 29.06 23.36 -1.88
C ASP A 189 30.60 23.24 -1.88
N ARG A 190 31.23 23.56 -0.74
CA ARG A 190 32.70 23.54 -0.55
C ARG A 190 33.34 22.20 -0.92
N HIS A 191 32.61 21.09 -0.79
CA HIS A 191 33.13 19.76 -1.06
C HIS A 191 32.92 19.29 -2.51
N LYS A 192 32.13 20.00 -3.34
CA LYS A 192 31.82 19.56 -4.72
C LYS A 192 33.06 19.49 -5.61
N TYR A 193 33.91 20.51 -5.49
CA TYR A 193 35.13 20.64 -6.30
C TYR A 193 36.41 20.33 -5.51
N ALA A 194 36.29 19.94 -4.24
CA ALA A 194 37.44 19.48 -3.46
C ALA A 194 38.10 18.27 -4.15
N ASN A 195 39.43 18.29 -4.27
CA ASN A 195 40.26 17.25 -4.89
C ASN A 195 39.98 16.98 -6.38
N THR A 196 39.38 17.93 -7.11
CA THR A 196 39.16 17.79 -8.58
C THR A 196 40.45 18.04 -9.37
N ASN A 197 41.40 18.78 -8.79
CA ASN A 197 42.73 18.95 -9.35
C ASN A 197 43.64 17.84 -8.82
N LYS A 198 44.47 17.26 -9.70
CA LYS A 198 45.51 16.31 -9.29
C LYS A 198 46.40 16.96 -8.24
N THR A 199 46.59 16.28 -7.11
CA THR A 199 47.57 16.69 -6.10
C THR A 199 48.95 16.74 -6.77
N VAL A 200 49.51 17.94 -6.92
CA VAL A 200 50.87 18.09 -7.42
C VAL A 200 51.80 17.52 -6.35
N SER A 201 52.62 16.54 -6.70
CA SER A 201 53.57 15.99 -5.74
C SER A 201 54.51 17.09 -5.27
N ARG A 202 54.87 17.09 -3.98
CA ARG A 202 55.80 18.08 -3.43
C ARG A 202 57.13 18.12 -4.21
N LYS A 203 57.53 16.99 -4.79
CA LYS A 203 58.73 16.88 -5.64
C LYS A 203 58.60 17.65 -6.96
N ALA A 204 57.43 17.64 -7.59
CA ALA A 204 57.16 18.40 -8.82
C ALA A 204 56.98 19.91 -8.58
N ALA A 205 56.57 20.32 -7.37
CA ALA A 205 56.47 21.73 -6.99
C ALA A 205 57.84 22.40 -6.76
N ILE A 206 58.85 21.62 -6.35
CA ILE A 206 60.22 22.13 -6.09
C ILE A 206 61.00 22.40 -7.38
N GLN A 207 60.70 21.70 -8.49
CA GLN A 207 61.40 21.84 -9.77
C GLN A 207 60.97 23.06 -10.62
N LYS A 208 60.06 23.90 -10.13
CA LYS A 208 59.56 25.11 -10.84
C LYS A 208 59.96 26.43 -10.19
N LYS A 209 60.94 26.41 -9.27
CA LYS A 209 61.60 27.59 -8.73
C LYS A 209 63.03 27.62 -9.23
#